data_AF-A0A2H5ZV10-F1
#
_entry.id   AF-A0A2H5ZV10-F1
#
_cell.length_a   1.000
_cell.length_b   1.000
_cell.length_c   1.000
_cell.angle_alpha   90.00
_cell.angle_beta   90.00
_cell.angle_gamma   90.00
#
_symmetry.space_group_name_H-M   'P 1'
#
loop_
_entity.id
_entity.type
_entity.pdbx_description
1 polymer ?
#
loop_
_entity_poly.entity_id
_entity_poly.type
_entity_poly.pdbx_seq_one_letter_code
_entity_poly.pdbx_strand_id
1 'polypeptide(L)'
;MNRTDQPLAPLRRGVAALSLRGRVPVIPAWIFGTERALPVGSVLPRPRRVAVRFGPPVDPGTGEEELLTRLREALLGLHGAGPP
;
A
#
# COMPACT_ATOMS: atom_id res chain seq x y z
N MET A 1 -3.27 -8.42 -10.16
CA MET A 1 -1.91 -8.70 -9.65
C MET A 1 -0.93 -7.80 -10.35
N ASN A 2 0.08 -7.34 -9.63
CA ASN A 2 1.23 -6.69 -10.24
C ASN A 2 2.01 -7.75 -11.02
N ARG A 3 2.09 -7.61 -12.34
CA ARG A 3 2.86 -8.50 -13.23
C ARG A 3 4.13 -7.84 -13.76
N THR A 4 4.50 -6.71 -13.15
CA THR A 4 5.68 -5.93 -13.50
C THR A 4 6.74 -6.09 -12.42
N ASP A 5 7.97 -5.72 -12.73
CA ASP A 5 9.07 -5.66 -11.76
C ASP A 5 8.99 -4.45 -10.81
N GLN A 6 7.92 -3.65 -10.89
CA GLN A 6 7.72 -2.54 -9.97
C GLN A 6 7.28 -3.05 -8.59
N PRO A 7 7.72 -2.42 -7.50
CA PRO A 7 7.31 -2.82 -6.15
C PRO A 7 5.83 -2.53 -5.87
N LEU A 8 5.21 -1.59 -6.59
CA LEU A 8 3.85 -1.14 -6.38
C LEU A 8 3.09 -1.03 -7.71
N ALA A 9 1.94 -1.70 -7.81
CA ALA A 9 1.02 -1.54 -8.94
C ALA A 9 0.26 -0.20 -8.86
N PRO A 10 -0.35 0.26 -9.97
CA PRO A 10 -1.21 1.44 -9.93
C PRO A 10 -2.28 1.35 -8.84
N LEU A 11 -2.40 2.43 -8.05
CA LEU A 11 -3.39 2.53 -6.99
C LEU A 11 -4.80 2.57 -7.58
N ARG A 12 -5.75 1.98 -6.87
CA ARG A 12 -7.15 1.96 -7.29
C ARG A 12 -7.84 3.24 -6.80
N ARG A 13 -8.52 3.95 -7.71
CA ARG A 13 -9.26 5.21 -7.42
C ARG A 13 -10.25 5.11 -6.25
N GLY A 14 -10.77 3.90 -5.98
CA GLY A 14 -11.72 3.68 -4.88
C GLY A 14 -11.24 4.17 -3.52
N VAL A 15 -9.94 4.08 -3.21
CA VAL A 15 -9.40 4.59 -1.94
C VAL A 15 -9.57 6.11 -1.83
N ALA A 16 -9.30 6.83 -2.93
CA ALA A 16 -9.40 8.28 -2.97
C ALA A 16 -10.86 8.74 -2.92
N ALA A 17 -11.74 8.06 -3.67
CA ALA A 17 -13.17 8.35 -3.66
C ALA A 17 -13.80 8.18 -2.26
N LEU A 18 -13.43 7.13 -1.52
CA LEU A 18 -13.93 6.90 -0.16
C LEU A 18 -13.40 7.96 0.83
N SER A 19 -12.11 8.26 0.77
CA SER A 19 -11.47 9.25 1.65
C SER A 19 -12.04 10.66 1.45
N LEU A 20 -12.19 11.12 0.20
CA LEU A 20 -12.75 12.43 -0.12
C LEU A 20 -14.22 12.55 0.29
N ARG A 21 -15.04 11.53 0.02
CA ARG A 21 -16.47 11.53 0.41
C ARG A 21 -16.64 11.51 1.93
N GLY A 22 -15.85 10.69 2.62
CA GLY A 22 -15.88 10.58 4.07
C GLY A 22 -15.21 11.73 4.80
N ARG A 23 -14.40 12.54 4.10
CA ARG A 23 -13.51 13.55 4.69
C ARG A 23 -12.62 12.95 5.80
N VAL A 24 -12.11 11.75 5.55
CA VAL A 24 -11.28 11.00 6.50
C VAL A 24 -9.89 10.73 5.93
N PRO A 25 -8.84 10.78 6.77
CA PRO A 25 -7.48 10.48 6.32
C PRO A 25 -7.30 8.99 6.01
N VAL A 26 -6.31 8.68 5.18
CA VAL A 26 -5.90 7.31 4.85
C VAL A 26 -4.55 7.02 5.50
N ILE A 27 -4.44 5.89 6.20
CA ILE A 27 -3.17 5.41 6.74
C ILE A 27 -2.50 4.49 5.71
N PRO A 28 -1.37 4.87 5.09
CA PRO A 28 -0.63 3.99 4.21
C PRO A 28 0.01 2.84 5.01
N ALA A 29 -0.08 1.62 4.49
CA ALA A 29 0.50 0.44 5.11
C ALA A 29 1.23 -0.39 4.06
N TRP A 30 2.48 -0.78 4.35
CA TRP A 30 3.26 -1.68 3.52
C TRP A 30 3.49 -3.01 4.22
N ILE A 31 3.24 -4.11 3.52
CA ILE A 31 3.42 -5.46 4.03
C ILE A 31 4.65 -6.09 3.37
N PHE A 32 5.56 -6.62 4.17
CA PHE A 32 6.80 -7.25 3.74
C PHE A 32 6.75 -8.77 3.90
N GLY A 33 7.28 -9.50 2.92
CA GLY A 33 7.52 -10.94 3.02
C GLY A 33 6.30 -11.82 2.71
N THR A 34 5.16 -11.23 2.35
CA THR A 34 3.96 -11.98 1.95
C THR A 34 4.20 -12.76 0.66
N GLU A 35 5.01 -12.24 -0.25
CA GLU A 35 5.41 -12.92 -1.48
C GLU A 35 6.18 -14.22 -1.23
N ARG A 36 6.87 -14.33 -0.09
CA ARG A 36 7.56 -15.55 0.35
C ARG A 36 6.69 -16.43 1.23
N ALA A 37 5.84 -15.81 2.06
CA ALA A 37 4.93 -16.51 2.95
C ALA A 37 3.78 -17.18 2.18
N LEU A 38 3.15 -16.49 1.23
CA LEU A 38 2.10 -17.03 0.37
C LEU A 38 2.36 -16.59 -1.09
N PRO A 39 3.24 -17.30 -1.81
CA PRO A 39 3.49 -17.00 -3.22
C PRO A 39 2.22 -17.14 -4.06
N VAL A 40 2.16 -16.37 -5.14
CA VAL A 40 1.11 -16.45 -6.15
C VAL A 40 0.92 -17.91 -6.61
N GLY A 41 -0.32 -18.38 -6.58
CA GLY A 41 -0.68 -19.75 -6.98
C GLY A 41 -0.47 -20.82 -5.89
N SER A 42 0.13 -20.46 -4.75
CA SER A 42 0.20 -21.35 -3.59
C SER A 42 -1.14 -21.39 -2.86
N VAL A 43 -1.59 -22.59 -2.50
CA VAL A 43 -2.81 -22.77 -1.70
C VAL A 43 -2.51 -22.66 -0.20
N LEU A 44 -1.33 -23.16 0.23
CA LEU A 44 -0.90 -23.12 1.63
C LEU A 44 0.23 -22.10 1.84
N PRO A 45 0.20 -21.34 2.95
CA PRO A 45 1.30 -20.47 3.34
C PRO A 45 2.49 -21.25 3.91
N ARG A 46 3.69 -20.72 3.70
CA ARG A 46 4.96 -21.18 4.27
C ARG A 46 5.28 -20.34 5.52
N PRO A 47 5.69 -20.95 6.65
CA PRO A 47 6.14 -20.21 7.83
C PRO A 47 7.36 -19.33 7.49
N ARG A 48 7.13 -18.02 7.41
CA ARG A 48 8.14 -16.99 7.10
C ARG A 48 7.80 -15.70 7.87
N ARG A 49 8.81 -14.88 8.18
CA ARG A 49 8.58 -13.57 8.81
C ARG A 49 7.79 -12.67 7.85
N VAL A 50 6.64 -12.20 8.32
CA VAL A 50 5.82 -11.16 7.70
C VAL A 50 5.83 -9.96 8.64
N ALA A 51 5.99 -8.77 8.09
CA ALA A 51 5.96 -7.53 8.87
C ALA A 51 5.10 -6.48 8.17
N VAL A 52 4.52 -5.57 8.94
CA VAL A 52 3.75 -4.44 8.42
C VAL A 52 4.39 -3.16 8.94
N ARG A 53 4.56 -2.18 8.06
CA ARG A 53 4.95 -0.81 8.45
C ARG A 53 3.82 0.13 8.08
N PHE A 54 3.36 0.90 9.06
CA PHE A 54 2.37 1.96 8.87
C PHE A 54 3.08 3.31 8.73
N GLY A 55 2.56 4.15 7.85
CA GLY A 55 3.01 5.52 7.68
C GLY A 55 2.09 6.53 8.38
N PRO A 56 2.46 7.83 8.32
CA PRO A 56 1.63 8.89 8.85
C PRO A 56 0.30 9.00 8.06
N PRO A 57 -0.77 9.52 8.68
CA PRO A 57 -2.02 9.78 7.98
C PRO A 57 -1.83 10.70 6.77
N VAL A 58 -2.51 10.40 5.67
CA VAL A 58 -2.59 11.23 4.47
C VAL A 58 -4.00 11.79 4.37
N ASP A 59 -4.14 13.09 4.55
CA ASP A 59 -5.44 13.76 4.48
C ASP A 59 -6.01 13.76 3.06
N PRO A 60 -7.35 13.70 2.91
CA PRO A 60 -8.01 13.59 1.61
C PRO A 60 -7.64 14.69 0.62
N GLY A 61 -7.29 15.89 1.09
CA GLY A 61 -7.02 17.04 0.23
C GLY A 61 -8.24 17.45 -0.58
N THR A 62 -8.00 17.94 -1.81
CA THR A 62 -9.06 18.51 -2.65
C THR A 62 -9.38 17.71 -3.92
N GLY A 63 -8.53 16.75 -4.29
CA GLY A 63 -8.68 15.98 -5.52
C GLY A 63 -8.18 14.54 -5.43
N GLU A 64 -8.78 13.66 -6.23
CA GLU A 64 -8.42 12.24 -6.25
C GLU A 64 -6.97 12.01 -6.70
N GLU A 65 -6.54 12.65 -7.79
CA GLU A 65 -5.18 12.46 -8.34
C GLU A 65 -4.09 12.94 -7.37
N GLU A 66 -4.34 14.04 -6.69
CA GLU A 66 -3.45 14.60 -5.66
C GLU A 66 -3.27 13.60 -4.51
N LEU A 67 -4.37 13.05 -4.00
CA LEU A 67 -4.36 12.06 -2.93
C LEU A 67 -3.68 10.75 -3.37
N LEU A 68 -3.99 10.26 -4.58
CA LEU A 68 -3.36 9.04 -5.12
C LEU A 68 -1.84 9.22 -5.29
N THR A 69 -1.40 10.40 -5.70
CA THR A 69 0.03 10.74 -5.81
C THR A 69 0.70 10.71 -4.44
N ARG A 70 0.13 11.41 -3.44
CA ARG A 70 0.65 11.44 -2.06
C ARG A 70 0.68 10.04 -1.44
N LEU A 71 -0.36 9.22 -1.66
CA LEU A 71 -0.40 7.84 -1.19
C LEU A 71 0.66 6.96 -1.85
N ARG A 72 0.91 7.14 -3.15
CA ARG A 72 1.94 6.39 -3.87
C ARG A 72 3.32 6.71 -3.31
N GLU A 73 3.63 8.00 -3.12
CA GLU A 73 4.89 8.45 -2.52
C GLU A 73 5.07 7.91 -1.11
N ALA A 74 4.04 8.02 -0.26
CA ALA A 74 4.09 7.49 1.10
C ALA A 74 4.34 5.98 1.12
N LEU A 75 3.63 5.19 0.31
CA LEU A 75 3.82 3.74 0.22
C LEU A 75 5.22 3.37 -0.26
N LEU A 76 5.75 4.04 -1.27
CA LEU A 76 7.12 3.81 -1.75
C LEU A 76 8.17 4.21 -0.69
N GLY A 77 7.91 5.28 0.07
CA GLY A 77 8.73 5.65 1.22
C GLY A 77 8.75 4.56 2.30
N LEU A 78 7.58 3.97 2.62
CA LEU A 78 7.50 2.83 3.55
C LEU A 78 8.26 1.61 3.03
N HIS A 79 8.15 1.31 1.73
CA HIS A 79 8.91 0.22 1.10
C HIS A 79 10.41 0.41 1.25
N GLY A 80 10.92 1.60 0.92
CA GLY A 80 12.35 1.94 1.00
C GLY A 80 12.92 1.91 2.42
N ALA A 81 12.11 2.20 3.44
CA ALA A 81 12.50 2.11 4.84
C ALA A 81 12.65 0.66 5.36
N GLY A 82 12.19 -0.34 4.59
CA GLY A 82 12.28 -1.75 4.95
C GLY A 82 11.34 -2.18 6.09
N PRO A 83 11.36 -3.47 6.48
CA PRO A 83 10.56 -3.96 7.60
C PRO A 83 11.00 -3.29 8.93
N PRO A 84 10.11 -3.19 9.93
CA PRO A 84 10.49 -2.85 11.30
C PRO A 84 11.33 -3.95 11.97
#